data_AF-U5MXR2-F1
#
_entry.id   AF-U5MXR2-F1
#
_cell.length_a   1.000
_cell.length_b   1.000
_cell.length_c   1.000
_cell.angle_alpha   90.00
_cell.angle_beta   90.00
_cell.angle_gamma   90.00
#
_symmetry.space_group_name_H-M   'P 1'
#
loop_
_entity.id
_entity.type
_entity.pdbx_description
1 polymer ?
#
loop_
_entity_poly.entity_id
_entity_poly.type
_entity_poly.pdbx_seq_one_letter_code
_entity_poly.pdbx_strand_id
1 'polypeptide(L)'
;MRKFFVIFTPVAILVVSILIMLSGTYFKKGTGDWDNIPMHLDTITTAVSSGDWTLAEQDTNELETAWKSIIKKVQYSSERSEINDLSVSLARLKATIAAKDTTSALVELGEASQHWDDLGK
;
A
#
# COMPACT_ATOMS: atom_id res chain seq x y z
N MET A 1 29.61 -5.60 35.07
CA MET A 1 28.92 -4.76 34.05
C MET A 1 29.42 -4.99 32.62
N ARG A 2 30.74 -5.02 32.33
CA ARG A 2 31.25 -5.22 30.95
C ARG A 2 30.71 -6.47 30.23
N LYS A 3 30.61 -7.62 30.94
CA LYS A 3 30.07 -8.87 30.38
C LYS A 3 28.56 -8.80 30.06
N PHE A 4 27.81 -8.00 30.80
CA PHE A 4 26.38 -7.80 30.55
C PHE A 4 26.17 -7.01 29.26
N PHE A 5 26.88 -5.88 29.08
CA PHE A 5 26.79 -5.08 27.86
C PHE A 5 27.23 -5.87 26.60
N VAL A 6 28.26 -6.71 26.70
CA VAL A 6 28.74 -7.53 25.56
C VAL A 6 27.69 -8.53 25.07
N ILE A 7 26.83 -9.06 25.95
CA ILE A 7 25.75 -9.99 25.57
C ILE A 7 24.46 -9.22 25.24
N PHE A 8 24.16 -8.18 26.01
CA PHE A 8 22.95 -7.39 25.84
C PHE A 8 22.91 -6.68 24.48
N THR A 9 24.02 -6.08 24.03
CA THR A 9 24.05 -5.34 22.76
C THR A 9 23.63 -6.20 21.55
N PRO A 10 24.23 -7.37 21.27
CA PRO A 10 23.80 -8.19 20.12
C PRO A 10 22.36 -8.71 20.28
N VAL A 11 21.93 -9.06 21.50
CA VAL A 11 20.54 -9.48 21.76
C VAL A 11 19.56 -8.34 21.48
N ALA A 12 19.86 -7.12 21.94
CA ALA A 12 19.02 -5.95 21.70
C ALA A 12 18.93 -5.62 20.21
N ILE A 13 20.05 -5.71 19.47
CA ILE A 13 20.05 -5.52 18.02
C ILE A 13 19.17 -6.55 17.33
N LEU A 14 19.30 -7.84 17.67
CA LEU A 14 18.47 -8.90 17.10
C LEU A 14 16.97 -8.67 17.38
N VAL A 15 16.62 -8.28 18.61
CA VAL A 15 15.24 -7.96 18.97
C VAL A 15 14.72 -6.80 18.13
N VAL A 16 15.49 -5.71 18.01
CA VAL A 16 15.09 -4.55 17.18
C VAL A 16 14.94 -4.93 15.71
N SER A 17 15.85 -5.74 15.15
CA SER A 17 15.74 -6.22 13.77
C SER A 17 14.49 -7.06 13.54
N ILE A 18 14.16 -7.98 14.46
CA ILE A 18 12.93 -8.78 14.38
C ILE A 18 11.70 -7.88 14.46
N LEU A 19 11.69 -6.90 15.36
CA LEU A 19 10.59 -5.93 15.47
C LEU A 19 10.40 -5.12 14.18
N ILE A 20 11.50 -4.69 13.53
CA ILE A 20 11.43 -3.98 12.26
C ILE A 20 10.83 -4.88 11.18
N MET A 21 11.29 -6.13 11.06
CA MET A 21 10.74 -7.09 10.08
C MET A 21 9.25 -7.34 10.27
N LEU A 22 8.78 -7.49 11.51
CA LEU A 22 7.37 -7.76 11.82
C LEU A 22 6.48 -6.51 11.77
N SER A 23 7.06 -5.32 11.60
CA SER A 23 6.30 -4.07 11.68
C SER A 23 5.47 -3.74 10.43
N GLY A 24 5.78 -4.36 9.27
CA GLY A 24 5.11 -4.06 7.99
C GLY A 24 3.62 -4.32 8.01
N THR A 25 3.21 -5.48 8.53
CA THR A 25 1.79 -5.84 8.71
C THR A 25 1.05 -4.89 9.66
N TYR A 26 1.73 -4.33 10.66
CA TYR A 26 1.14 -3.34 11.56
C TYR A 26 0.96 -1.98 10.88
N PHE A 27 1.98 -1.52 10.14
CA PHE A 27 1.97 -0.21 9.47
C PHE A 27 1.10 -0.14 8.21
N LYS A 28 0.71 -1.30 7.67
CA LYS A 28 -0.26 -1.43 6.58
C LYS A 28 -1.69 -1.06 6.99
N LYS A 29 -2.03 -1.21 8.28
CA LYS A 29 -3.31 -0.69 8.80
C LYS A 29 -3.24 0.83 8.80
N GLY A 30 -4.03 1.42 7.91
CA GLY A 30 -4.30 2.84 7.95
C GLY A 30 -4.71 3.29 9.35
N THR A 31 -4.19 4.43 9.78
CA THR A 31 -4.53 5.03 11.08
C THR A 31 -5.82 5.84 11.04
N GLY A 32 -6.44 6.03 9.85
CA GLY A 32 -7.74 6.66 9.67
C GLY A 32 -8.40 6.32 8.33
N ASP A 33 -9.56 6.91 8.04
CA ASP A 33 -10.31 6.61 6.80
C ASP A 33 -9.56 7.07 5.53
N TRP A 34 -8.78 8.16 5.63
CA TRP A 34 -8.04 8.77 4.51
C TRP A 34 -6.78 8.02 4.07
N ASP A 35 -6.32 7.02 4.82
CA ASP A 35 -5.20 6.14 4.43
C ASP A 35 -5.65 4.68 4.22
N ASN A 36 -6.94 4.49 3.97
CA ASN A 36 -7.53 3.18 3.73
C ASN A 36 -7.52 2.81 2.24
N ILE A 37 -6.41 2.19 1.80
CA ILE A 37 -6.23 1.74 0.41
C ILE A 37 -7.38 0.82 -0.05
N PRO A 38 -7.79 -0.23 0.70
CA PRO A 38 -8.94 -1.07 0.32
C PRO A 38 -10.24 -0.29 0.08
N MET A 39 -10.53 0.70 0.93
CA MET A 39 -11.74 1.51 0.80
C MET A 39 -11.74 2.28 -0.53
N HIS A 40 -10.64 2.95 -0.87
CA HIS A 40 -10.55 3.67 -2.14
C HIS A 40 -10.64 2.72 -3.34
N LEU A 41 -10.01 1.54 -3.29
CA LEU A 41 -10.12 0.55 -4.37
C LEU A 41 -11.58 0.10 -4.58
N ASP A 42 -12.35 -0.12 -3.51
CA ASP A 42 -13.77 -0.50 -3.59
C ASP A 42 -14.65 0.64 -4.14
N THR A 43 -14.42 1.88 -3.68
CA THR A 43 -15.13 3.06 -4.20
C THR A 43 -14.86 3.26 -5.68
N ILE A 44 -13.61 3.19 -6.12
CA ILE A 44 -13.25 3.33 -7.54
C ILE A 44 -13.85 2.19 -8.36
N THR A 45 -13.85 0.96 -7.85
CA THR A 45 -14.49 -0.19 -8.50
C THR A 45 -15.98 0.05 -8.74
N THR A 46 -16.67 0.55 -7.72
CA THR A 46 -18.10 0.89 -7.81
C THR A 46 -18.35 2.05 -8.78
N ALA A 47 -17.53 3.10 -8.72
CA ALA A 47 -17.63 4.28 -9.58
C ALA A 47 -17.37 3.94 -11.07
N VAL A 48 -16.34 3.14 -11.35
CA VAL A 48 -16.03 2.64 -12.70
C VAL A 48 -17.16 1.77 -13.24
N SER A 49 -17.73 0.91 -12.39
CA SER A 49 -18.82 0.01 -12.79
C SER A 49 -20.13 0.75 -13.06
N SER A 50 -20.37 1.87 -12.38
CA SER A 50 -21.55 2.75 -12.60
C SER A 50 -21.32 3.81 -13.68
N GLY A 51 -20.09 3.95 -14.18
CA GLY A 51 -19.70 4.98 -15.14
C GLY A 51 -19.55 6.37 -14.54
N ASP A 52 -19.47 6.48 -13.21
CA ASP A 52 -19.18 7.73 -12.49
C ASP A 52 -17.67 8.05 -12.52
N TRP A 53 -17.22 8.52 -13.68
CA TRP A 53 -15.81 8.86 -13.90
C TRP A 53 -15.32 10.03 -13.04
N THR A 54 -16.22 10.92 -12.62
CA THR A 54 -15.86 12.05 -11.75
C THR A 54 -15.48 11.54 -10.37
N LEU A 55 -16.30 10.67 -9.79
CA LEU A 55 -16.00 10.02 -8.51
C LEU A 55 -14.75 9.14 -8.63
N ALA A 56 -14.63 8.36 -9.71
CA ALA A 56 -13.47 7.51 -9.93
C ALA A 56 -12.16 8.32 -10.01
N GLU A 57 -12.17 9.47 -10.69
CA GLU A 57 -11.00 10.36 -10.78
C GLU A 57 -10.66 11.00 -9.43
N GLN A 58 -11.66 11.45 -8.68
CA GLN A 58 -11.45 12.01 -7.35
C GLN A 58 -10.80 10.97 -6.42
N ASP A 59 -11.42 9.80 -6.28
CA ASP A 59 -10.92 8.75 -5.38
C ASP A 59 -9.57 8.19 -5.83
N THR A 60 -9.28 8.16 -7.14
CA THR A 60 -7.94 7.74 -7.62
C THR A 60 -6.85 8.71 -7.18
N ASN A 61 -7.14 10.02 -7.12
CA ASN A 61 -6.17 11.01 -6.62
C ASN A 61 -5.99 10.91 -5.09
N GLU A 62 -7.06 10.62 -4.35
CA GLU A 62 -7.00 10.36 -2.91
C GLU A 62 -6.19 9.09 -2.62
N LEU A 63 -6.44 8.02 -3.38
CA LEU A 63 -5.68 6.76 -3.34
C LEU A 63 -4.18 6.96 -3.58
N GLU A 64 -3.79 7.76 -4.58
CA GLU A 64 -2.39 8.07 -4.84
C GLU A 64 -1.74 8.81 -3.66
N THR A 65 -2.50 9.70 -3.00
CA THR A 65 -2.04 10.45 -1.84
C THR A 65 -1.88 9.54 -0.61
N ALA A 66 -2.86 8.67 -0.37
CA ALA A 66 -2.81 7.63 0.67
C ALA A 66 -1.59 6.71 0.47
N TRP A 67 -1.37 6.25 -0.76
CA TRP A 67 -0.25 5.38 -1.09
C TRP A 67 1.11 6.03 -0.81
N LYS A 68 1.31 7.28 -1.22
CA LYS A 68 2.53 8.05 -0.92
C LYS A 68 2.79 8.21 0.59
N SER A 69 1.74 8.24 1.40
CA SER A 69 1.86 8.27 2.86
C SER A 69 2.28 6.93 3.43
N ILE A 70 1.68 5.84 2.94
CA ILE A 70 1.91 4.47 3.43
C ILE A 70 3.29 3.96 3.04
N ILE A 71 3.78 4.22 1.82
CA ILE A 71 5.12 3.82 1.38
C ILE A 71 6.18 4.21 2.42
N LYS A 72 6.10 5.41 2.99
CA LYS A 72 7.08 5.90 3.98
C LYS A 72 7.13 5.04 5.25
N LYS A 73 6.01 4.40 5.60
CA LYS A 73 5.85 3.55 6.78
C LYS A 73 6.29 2.11 6.51
N VAL A 74 5.98 1.59 5.32
CA VAL A 74 6.19 0.16 4.98
C VAL A 74 7.50 -0.13 4.23
N GLN A 75 8.20 0.88 3.71
CA GLN A 75 9.44 0.72 2.92
C GLN A 75 10.57 -0.08 3.58
N TYR A 76 10.57 -0.21 4.91
CA TYR A 76 11.62 -0.94 5.64
C TYR A 76 11.26 -2.40 5.93
N SER A 77 9.99 -2.77 5.75
CA SER A 77 9.42 -4.04 6.15
C SER A 77 8.68 -4.76 5.02
N SER A 78 8.56 -4.14 3.85
CA SER A 78 8.03 -4.74 2.63
C SER A 78 9.12 -4.88 1.56
N GLU A 79 8.96 -5.82 0.65
CA GLU A 79 9.89 -5.96 -0.46
C GLU A 79 9.75 -4.78 -1.44
N ARG A 80 10.87 -4.36 -2.03
CA ARG A 80 10.88 -3.26 -3.01
C ARG A 80 10.03 -3.62 -4.25
N SER A 81 10.02 -4.89 -4.64
CA SER A 81 9.16 -5.45 -5.69
C SER A 81 7.69 -5.17 -5.39
N GLU A 82 7.19 -5.58 -4.23
CA GLU A 82 5.79 -5.38 -3.82
C GLU A 82 5.36 -3.91 -3.88
N ILE A 83 6.21 -3.00 -3.38
CA ILE A 83 5.96 -1.56 -3.44
C ILE A 83 5.88 -1.06 -4.88
N ASN A 84 6.80 -1.53 -5.73
CA ASN A 84 6.82 -1.13 -7.13
C ASN A 84 5.60 -1.69 -7.89
N ASP A 85 5.22 -2.93 -7.65
CA ASP A 85 4.13 -3.60 -8.35
C ASP A 85 2.79 -2.91 -8.08
N LEU A 86 2.51 -2.58 -6.80
CA LEU A 86 1.35 -1.76 -6.45
C LEU A 86 1.44 -0.36 -7.08
N SER A 87 2.61 0.29 -7.02
CA SER A 87 2.79 1.63 -7.61
C SER A 87 2.55 1.65 -9.13
N VAL A 88 2.97 0.61 -9.84
CA VAL A 88 2.75 0.46 -11.28
C VAL A 88 1.26 0.29 -11.57
N SER A 89 0.58 -0.57 -10.81
CA SER A 89 -0.87 -0.81 -10.96
C SER A 89 -1.67 0.47 -10.73
N LEU A 90 -1.33 1.25 -9.68
CA LEU A 90 -1.99 2.54 -9.41
C LEU A 90 -1.73 3.58 -10.52
N ALA A 91 -0.53 3.60 -11.10
CA ALA A 91 -0.22 4.51 -12.21
C ALA A 91 -1.01 4.16 -13.48
N ARG A 92 -1.16 2.85 -13.77
CA ARG A 92 -1.98 2.38 -14.89
C ARG A 92 -3.46 2.63 -14.64
N LEU A 93 -3.95 2.35 -13.44
CA LEU A 93 -5.31 2.69 -13.02
C LEU A 93 -5.63 4.16 -13.29
N LYS A 94 -4.73 5.08 -12.87
CA LYS A 94 -4.92 6.51 -13.14
C LYS A 94 -5.05 6.82 -14.63
N ALA A 95 -4.23 6.19 -15.47
CA ALA A 95 -4.30 6.37 -16.92
C ALA A 95 -5.60 5.80 -17.51
N THR A 96 -6.07 4.65 -17.03
CA THR A 96 -7.32 4.02 -17.52
C THR A 96 -8.55 4.79 -17.08
N ILE A 97 -8.56 5.35 -15.87
CA ILE A 97 -9.61 6.27 -15.40
C ILE A 97 -9.66 7.52 -16.29
N ALA A 98 -8.51 8.13 -16.58
CA ALA A 98 -8.45 9.29 -17.47
C ALA A 98 -8.92 8.97 -18.90
N ALA A 99 -8.64 7.76 -19.38
CA ALA A 99 -9.11 7.26 -20.68
C ALA A 99 -10.59 6.81 -20.66
N LYS A 100 -11.22 6.73 -19.49
CA LYS A 100 -12.55 6.17 -19.27
C LYS A 100 -12.69 4.73 -19.80
N ASP A 101 -11.62 3.96 -19.67
CA ASP A 101 -11.60 2.55 -20.06
C ASP A 101 -12.00 1.67 -18.87
N THR A 102 -13.26 1.24 -18.86
CA THR A 102 -13.83 0.41 -17.81
C THR A 102 -13.10 -0.92 -17.66
N THR A 103 -12.76 -1.58 -18.78
CA THR A 103 -12.20 -2.93 -18.73
C THR A 103 -10.80 -2.89 -18.15
N SER A 104 -9.95 -2.01 -18.67
CA SER A 104 -8.59 -1.86 -18.19
C SER A 104 -8.56 -1.34 -16.75
N ALA A 105 -9.45 -0.42 -16.38
CA ALA A 105 -9.54 0.06 -15.00
C ALA A 105 -9.88 -1.06 -14.00
N LEU A 106 -10.84 -1.94 -14.33
CA LEU A 106 -11.19 -3.06 -13.46
C LEU A 106 -10.07 -4.10 -13.34
N VAL A 107 -9.29 -4.33 -14.41
CA VAL A 107 -8.10 -5.19 -14.36
C VAL A 107 -7.05 -4.62 -13.41
N GLU A 108 -6.72 -3.34 -13.55
CA GLU A 108 -5.71 -2.69 -12.70
C GLU A 108 -6.16 -2.56 -11.24
N LEU A 109 -7.46 -2.37 -10.98
CA LEU A 109 -8.04 -2.42 -9.63
C LEU A 109 -7.87 -3.82 -8.99
N GLY A 110 -8.09 -4.87 -9.76
CA GLY A 110 -7.88 -6.25 -9.31
C GLY A 110 -6.41 -6.53 -8.97
N GLU A 111 -5.47 -6.13 -9.85
CA GLU A 111 -4.04 -6.25 -9.59
C GLU A 111 -3.62 -5.42 -8.36
N ALA A 112 -4.07 -4.17 -8.27
CA ALA A 112 -3.79 -3.31 -7.12
C ALA A 112 -4.32 -3.91 -5.81
N SER A 113 -5.50 -4.54 -5.81
CA SER A 113 -6.04 -5.22 -4.62
C SER A 113 -5.17 -6.40 -4.21
N GLN A 114 -4.70 -7.20 -5.18
CA GLN A 114 -3.83 -8.35 -4.89
C GLN A 114 -2.46 -7.88 -4.36
N HIS A 115 -1.83 -6.91 -5.02
CA HIS A 115 -0.56 -6.34 -4.57
C HIS A 115 -0.69 -5.66 -3.21
N TRP A 116 -1.81 -4.99 -2.95
CA TRP A 116 -2.11 -4.48 -1.62
C TRP A 116 -2.13 -5.63 -0.64
N ASP A 117 -2.88 -6.71 -0.87
CA ASP A 117 -2.97 -7.83 0.08
C ASP A 117 -1.61 -8.48 0.34
N ASP A 118 -0.75 -8.59 -0.67
CA ASP A 118 0.56 -9.22 -0.55
C ASP A 118 1.63 -8.35 0.11
N LEU A 119 1.46 -7.02 0.10
CA LEU A 119 2.42 -6.08 0.68
C LEU A 119 2.79 -6.41 2.15
N GLY A 120 4.08 -6.67 2.40
CA GLY A 120 4.62 -6.94 3.73
C GLY A 120 4.14 -8.25 4.38
N LYS A 121 3.73 -9.24 3.58
CA LYS A 121 3.49 -10.62 4.03
C LYS A 121 4.80 -11.39 4.30
#